data_AF-A0A1H0J5Y2-F1
#
_entry.id   AF-A0A1H0J5Y2-F1
#
_cell.length_a   1.000
_cell.length_b   1.000
_cell.length_c   1.000
_cell.angle_alpha   90.00
_cell.angle_beta   90.00
_cell.angle_gamma   90.00
#
_symmetry.space_group_name_H-M   'P 1'
#
loop_
_entity.id
_entity.type
_entity.pdbx_description
1 polymer ?
#
loop_
_entity_poly.entity_id
_entity_poly.type
_entity_poly.pdbx_seq_one_letter_code
_entity_poly.pdbx_strand_id
1 'polypeptide(L)'
;MNYEEDYIRNKMGNKNPFTVPEGYFEQLAGDIMNKIPAQKEQKPALIKRLRPLLYAAACVCIAVFGVVIYQNLDKQTNETMKGNFSQHATEYNDSYIDEATDYAMFDNNEIYASLLADM
;
A
#
# COMPACT_ATOMS: atom_id res chain seq x y z
N MET A 1 34.12 -13.40 -50.62
CA MET A 1 33.71 -13.11 -49.23
C MET A 1 33.33 -14.43 -48.55
N ASN A 2 34.32 -15.23 -48.15
CA ASN A 2 34.10 -16.49 -47.42
C ASN A 2 34.91 -16.55 -46.10
N TYR A 3 35.59 -15.44 -45.76
CA TYR A 3 36.54 -15.41 -44.65
C TYR A 3 35.89 -15.70 -43.29
N GLU A 4 34.65 -15.27 -43.09
CA GLU A 4 33.92 -15.49 -41.84
C GLU A 4 33.53 -16.96 -41.67
N GLU A 5 33.03 -17.60 -42.73
CA GLU A 5 32.70 -19.04 -42.71
C GLU A 5 33.95 -19.89 -42.48
N ASP A 6 35.05 -19.57 -43.15
CA ASP A 6 36.34 -20.26 -43.00
C ASP A 6 36.91 -20.07 -41.58
N TYR A 7 36.82 -18.86 -41.02
CA TYR A 7 37.23 -18.56 -39.65
C TYR A 7 36.42 -19.35 -38.62
N ILE A 8 35.09 -19.39 -38.78
CA ILE A 8 34.19 -20.12 -37.87
C ILE A 8 34.44 -21.63 -37.97
N ARG A 9 34.57 -22.19 -39.18
CA ARG A 9 34.86 -23.62 -39.38
C ARG A 9 36.20 -24.03 -38.79
N ASN A 10 37.24 -23.22 -38.95
CA ASN A 10 38.55 -23.51 -38.38
C ASN A 10 38.53 -23.47 -36.85
N LYS A 11 37.76 -22.56 -36.25
CA LYS A 11 37.72 -22.37 -34.80
C LYS A 11 36.76 -23.33 -34.08
N MET A 12 35.59 -23.62 -34.66
CA MET A 12 34.50 -24.37 -34.04
C MET A 12 34.38 -25.80 -34.60
N GLY A 13 35.06 -26.10 -35.71
CA GLY A 13 34.89 -27.35 -36.44
C GLY A 13 33.58 -27.40 -37.23
N ASN A 14 33.30 -28.56 -37.83
CA ASN A 14 32.09 -28.78 -38.66
C ASN A 14 30.97 -29.50 -37.90
N LYS A 15 31.07 -29.61 -36.57
CA LYS A 15 30.05 -30.25 -35.72
C LYS A 15 29.02 -29.18 -35.32
N ASN A 16 27.74 -29.48 -35.40
CA ASN A 16 26.68 -28.56 -34.97
C ASN A 16 26.56 -28.58 -33.43
N PRO A 17 26.95 -27.49 -32.72
CA PRO A 17 26.83 -27.44 -31.27
C PRO A 17 25.39 -27.11 -30.82
N PHE A 18 24.51 -26.67 -31.73
CA PHE A 18 23.14 -26.27 -31.44
C PHE A 18 22.18 -27.44 -31.56
N THR A 19 22.40 -28.47 -30.74
CA THR A 19 21.50 -29.61 -30.67
C THR A 19 20.94 -29.68 -29.25
N VAL A 20 19.62 -29.85 -29.14
CA VAL A 20 18.99 -30.08 -27.85
C VAL A 20 19.23 -31.53 -27.41
N PRO A 21 19.29 -31.81 -26.09
CA PRO A 21 19.27 -33.19 -25.61
C PRO A 21 18.02 -33.93 -26.10
N GLU A 22 18.15 -35.25 -26.28
CA GLU A 22 17.01 -36.13 -26.53
C GLU A 22 16.01 -36.01 -25.35
N GLY A 23 14.71 -35.89 -25.64
CA GLY A 23 13.69 -35.78 -24.59
C GLY A 23 13.46 -34.37 -24.04
N TYR A 24 14.18 -33.34 -24.52
CA TYR A 24 14.07 -31.97 -23.99
C TYR A 24 12.65 -31.39 -24.16
N PHE A 25 12.07 -31.48 -25.35
CA PHE A 25 10.78 -30.87 -25.64
C PHE A 25 9.61 -31.64 -25.03
N GLU A 26 9.80 -32.93 -24.78
CA GLU A 26 8.86 -33.84 -24.14
C GLU A 26 8.61 -33.46 -22.68
N GLN A 27 9.65 -32.98 -21.97
CA GLN A 27 9.56 -32.55 -20.57
C GLN A 27 9.28 -31.04 -20.43
N LEU A 28 9.67 -30.24 -21.42
CA LEU A 28 9.58 -28.78 -21.39
C LEU A 28 8.17 -28.26 -21.03
N ALA A 29 7.13 -28.82 -21.66
CA ALA A 29 5.76 -28.36 -21.42
C ALA A 29 5.33 -28.59 -19.96
N GLY A 30 5.69 -29.74 -19.38
CA GLY A 30 5.43 -30.05 -17.97
C GLY A 30 6.20 -29.12 -17.03
N ASP A 31 7.47 -28.88 -17.32
CA ASP A 31 8.33 -27.99 -16.51
C ASP A 31 7.85 -26.54 -16.53
N ILE A 32 7.40 -26.04 -17.69
CA ILE A 32 6.82 -24.71 -17.81
C ILE A 32 5.54 -24.62 -16.97
N MET A 33 4.62 -25.57 -17.12
CA MET A 33 3.36 -25.57 -16.38
C MET A 33 3.58 -25.64 -14.86
N ASN A 34 4.54 -26.43 -14.41
CA ASN A 34 4.92 -26.55 -13.00
C ASN A 34 5.53 -25.26 -12.42
N LYS A 35 6.17 -24.44 -13.26
CA LYS A 35 6.75 -23.15 -12.87
C LYS A 35 5.73 -22.01 -12.83
N ILE A 36 4.53 -22.20 -13.39
CA ILE A 36 3.46 -21.21 -13.27
C ILE A 36 2.96 -21.26 -11.83
N PRO A 37 3.03 -20.15 -11.07
CA PRO A 37 2.52 -20.14 -9.71
C PRO A 37 1.03 -20.46 -9.77
N ALA A 38 0.61 -21.53 -9.08
CA ALA A 38 -0.80 -21.83 -8.90
C ALA A 38 -1.47 -20.55 -8.40
N GLN A 39 -2.52 -20.10 -9.10
CA GLN A 39 -3.29 -18.94 -8.70
C GLN A 39 -3.74 -19.20 -7.27
N LYS A 40 -3.07 -18.56 -6.31
CA LYS A 40 -3.41 -18.69 -4.90
C LYS A 40 -4.83 -18.17 -4.83
N GLU A 41 -5.79 -19.07 -4.63
CA GLU A 41 -7.13 -18.68 -4.21
C GLU A 41 -6.93 -17.88 -2.93
N GLN A 42 -6.95 -16.56 -3.07
CA GLN A 42 -6.93 -15.67 -1.93
C GLN A 42 -8.27 -15.88 -1.26
N LYS A 43 -8.34 -16.86 -0.36
CA LYS A 43 -9.50 -17.04 0.52
C LYS A 43 -9.74 -15.67 1.13
N PRO A 44 -10.88 -15.02 0.85
CA PRO A 44 -11.12 -13.68 1.37
C PRO A 44 -10.98 -13.80 2.88
N ALA A 45 -10.00 -13.06 3.43
CA ALA A 45 -9.68 -13.17 4.84
C ALA A 45 -10.98 -12.88 5.62
N LEU A 46 -11.53 -13.90 6.29
CA LEU A 46 -12.81 -13.80 7.02
C LEU A 46 -12.77 -12.67 8.06
N ILE A 47 -11.56 -12.32 8.51
CA ILE A 47 -11.23 -11.18 9.36
C ILE A 47 -11.76 -9.85 8.80
N LYS A 48 -11.78 -9.65 7.47
CA LYS A 48 -12.31 -8.42 6.86
C LYS A 48 -13.81 -8.21 7.17
N ARG A 49 -14.59 -9.27 7.39
CA ARG A 49 -16.02 -9.18 7.71
C ARG A 49 -16.29 -8.86 9.19
N LEU A 50 -15.33 -9.08 10.08
CA LEU A 50 -15.47 -8.82 11.51
C LEU A 50 -14.98 -7.42 11.93
N ARG A 51 -14.20 -6.75 11.05
CA ARG A 51 -13.78 -5.36 11.23
C ARG A 51 -14.91 -4.38 11.56
N PRO A 52 -16.06 -4.35 10.85
CA PRO A 52 -17.12 -3.40 11.16
C PRO A 52 -17.76 -3.63 12.54
N LEU A 53 -17.75 -4.88 13.04
CA LEU A 53 -18.35 -5.23 14.33
C LEU A 53 -17.52 -4.68 15.50
N LEU A 54 -16.19 -4.62 15.36
CA LEU A 54 -15.32 -4.00 16.36
C LEU A 54 -15.56 -2.49 16.49
N TYR A 55 -15.73 -1.77 15.38
CA TYR A 55 -16.06 -0.34 15.42
C TYR A 55 -17.45 -0.10 16.03
N ALA A 56 -18.44 -0.93 15.68
CA ALA A 56 -19.77 -0.85 16.26
C ALA A 56 -19.74 -1.05 17.79
N ALA A 57 -18.98 -2.04 18.28
CA ALA A 57 -18.81 -2.27 19.71
C ALA A 57 -18.15 -1.08 20.42
N ALA A 58 -17.11 -0.47 19.83
CA ALA A 58 -16.47 0.72 20.39
C ALA A 58 -17.43 1.91 20.50
N CYS A 59 -18.25 2.17 19.47
CA CYS A 59 -19.25 3.24 19.49
C CYS A 59 -20.31 3.00 20.58
N VAL A 60 -20.76 1.76 20.76
CA VAL A 60 -21.72 1.40 21.83
C VAL A 60 -21.11 1.62 23.20
N CYS A 61 -19.86 1.19 23.42
CA CYS A 61 -19.15 1.45 24.67
C CYS A 61 -19.05 2.96 24.95
N ILE A 62 -18.61 3.76 23.98
CA ILE A 62 -18.49 5.22 24.11
C ILE A 62 -19.85 5.85 24.45
N ALA A 63 -20.92 5.46 23.76
CA ALA A 63 -22.27 5.98 24.02
C ALA A 63 -22.75 5.62 25.44
N VAL A 64 -22.57 4.36 25.86
CA VAL A 64 -22.98 3.90 27.21
C VAL A 64 -22.16 4.59 28.29
N PHE A 65 -20.83 4.63 28.16
CA PHE A 65 -19.97 5.34 29.11
C PHE A 65 -20.27 6.83 29.14
N GLY A 66 -20.49 7.46 27.99
CA GLY A 66 -20.88 8.87 27.88
C GLY A 66 -22.19 9.16 28.61
N VAL A 67 -23.22 8.34 28.42
CA VAL A 67 -24.52 8.49 29.10
C VAL A 67 -24.38 8.26 30.62
N VAL A 68 -23.61 7.26 31.03
CA VAL A 68 -23.34 6.99 32.46
C VAL A 68 -22.60 8.16 33.09
N ILE A 69 -21.56 8.69 32.46
CA ILE A 69 -20.81 9.85 32.95
C ILE A 69 -21.72 11.08 33.02
N TYR A 70 -22.52 11.33 31.97
CA TYR A 70 -23.42 12.48 31.90
C TYR A 70 -24.44 12.50 33.05
N GLN A 71 -25.11 11.38 33.31
CA GLN A 71 -26.06 11.29 34.42
C GLN A 71 -25.41 11.33 35.81
N ASN A 72 -24.13 10.95 35.93
CA ASN A 72 -23.38 11.09 37.18
C ASN A 72 -22.84 12.51 37.38
N LEU A 73 -22.65 13.28 36.31
CA LEU A 73 -22.23 14.69 36.35
C LEU A 73 -23.41 15.60 36.72
N ASP A 74 -24.61 15.33 36.21
CA ASP A 74 -25.83 16.11 36.55
C ASP A 74 -26.22 16.04 38.04
N LYS A 75 -25.78 15.00 38.76
CA LYS A 75 -25.96 14.92 40.21
C LYS A 75 -25.05 15.88 41.00
N GLN A 76 -24.06 16.53 40.36
CA GLN A 76 -23.12 17.47 40.97
C GLN A 76 -23.20 18.91 40.43
N THR A 77 -24.13 19.24 39.53
CA THR A 77 -24.20 20.54 38.83
C THR A 77 -25.36 21.44 39.27
N ASN A 78 -25.79 21.37 40.54
CA ASN A 78 -26.72 22.38 41.09
C ASN A 78 -26.03 23.59 41.74
N GLU A 79 -24.70 23.67 41.74
CA GLU A 79 -24.00 24.91 42.14
C GLU A 79 -22.73 25.07 41.31
N THR A 80 -22.85 25.78 40.18
CA THR A 80 -21.92 26.81 39.68
C THR A 80 -22.12 26.99 38.18
N MET A 81 -22.95 27.97 37.81
CA MET A 81 -22.81 28.66 36.54
C MET A 81 -21.67 29.67 36.65
N LYS A 82 -20.67 29.61 35.76
CA LYS A 82 -20.09 30.78 35.08
C LYS A 82 -19.10 30.38 33.99
N GLY A 83 -19.39 30.79 32.76
CA GLY A 83 -18.38 31.15 31.75
C GLY A 83 -18.25 30.24 30.53
N ASN A 84 -19.06 30.52 29.51
CA ASN A 84 -18.82 30.36 28.06
C ASN A 84 -18.13 29.07 27.56
N PHE A 85 -18.91 28.09 27.11
CA PHE A 85 -18.42 27.06 26.19
C PHE A 85 -19.15 27.20 24.85
N SER A 86 -18.49 27.88 23.91
CA SER A 86 -18.97 27.97 22.54
C SER A 86 -18.87 26.61 21.88
N GLN A 87 -19.98 26.18 21.32
CA GLN A 87 -20.12 25.11 20.36
C GLN A 87 -19.16 25.31 19.18
N HIS A 88 -18.05 24.58 19.14
CA HIS A 88 -17.26 24.41 17.92
C HIS A 88 -16.88 22.93 17.79
N ALA A 89 -17.35 22.32 16.70
CA ALA A 89 -16.66 21.17 16.12
C ALA A 89 -15.16 21.53 16.04
N THR A 90 -14.29 20.62 16.46
CA THR A 90 -12.83 20.78 16.61
C THR A 90 -12.18 21.65 15.52
N GLU A 91 -12.18 22.95 15.79
CA GLU A 91 -11.52 24.06 15.10
C GLU A 91 -10.36 24.47 16.01
N TYR A 92 -9.37 23.60 16.14
CA TYR A 92 -8.19 23.85 16.98
C TYR A 92 -6.91 23.19 16.42
N ASN A 93 -6.94 22.79 15.15
CA ASN A 93 -5.76 22.31 14.43
C ASN A 93 -5.54 23.06 13.11
N ASP A 94 -6.41 23.99 12.72
CA ASP A 94 -6.34 24.65 11.41
C ASP A 94 -5.04 25.46 11.29
N SER A 95 -4.68 26.27 12.30
CA SER A 95 -3.44 27.05 12.28
C SER A 95 -2.15 26.22 12.25
N TYR A 96 -2.11 25.04 12.86
CA TYR A 96 -0.92 24.18 12.86
C TYR A 96 -0.81 23.38 11.56
N ILE A 97 -1.96 22.95 11.02
CA ILE A 97 -2.02 22.20 9.77
C ILE A 97 -1.81 23.14 8.58
N ASP A 98 -2.34 24.35 8.60
CA ASP A 98 -2.19 25.37 7.57
C ASP A 98 -0.71 25.80 7.44
N GLU A 99 -0.05 26.09 8.57
CA GLU A 99 1.38 26.36 8.61
C GLU A 99 2.21 25.17 8.08
N ALA A 100 1.89 23.94 8.51
CA ALA A 100 2.55 22.75 7.99
C ALA A 100 2.29 22.51 6.49
N THR A 101 1.14 22.97 5.97
CA THR A 101 0.76 22.83 4.57
C THR A 101 1.51 23.83 3.71
N ASP A 102 1.66 25.09 4.14
CA ASP A 102 2.47 26.10 3.47
C ASP A 102 3.91 25.63 3.22
N TYR A 103 4.50 24.86 4.14
CA TYR A 103 5.83 24.24 3.95
C TYR A 103 5.83 22.95 3.13
N ALA A 104 4.70 22.24 3.07
CA ALA A 104 4.56 20.97 2.38
C ALA A 104 4.01 21.09 0.96
N MET A 105 3.55 22.27 0.54
CA MET A 105 3.13 22.56 -0.83
C MET A 105 4.35 22.56 -1.78
N PHE A 106 4.85 21.38 -2.10
CA PHE A 106 5.78 21.15 -3.19
C PHE A 106 4.99 21.25 -4.50
N ASP A 107 5.10 22.36 -5.22
CA ASP A 107 4.40 22.48 -6.51
C ASP A 107 4.96 21.44 -7.49
N ASN A 108 4.12 20.94 -8.39
CA ASN A 108 4.56 20.01 -9.43
C ASN A 108 5.70 20.60 -10.25
N ASN A 109 5.71 21.93 -10.43
CA ASN A 109 6.79 22.65 -11.08
C ASN A 109 8.15 22.53 -10.34
N GLU A 110 8.14 22.45 -9.02
CA GLU A 110 9.32 22.28 -8.17
C GLU A 110 9.93 20.86 -8.31
N ILE A 111 9.07 19.85 -8.53
CA ILE A 111 9.48 18.50 -8.95
C ILE A 111 10.24 18.54 -10.28
N TYR A 112 9.71 19.22 -11.30
CA TYR A 112 10.37 19.29 -12.60
C TYR A 112 11.67 20.12 -12.58
N ALA A 113 11.70 21.20 -11.80
CA ALA A 113 12.89 22.04 -11.65
C ALA A 113 14.06 21.29 -11.01
N SER A 114 13.80 20.47 -9.98
CA SER A 114 14.84 19.63 -9.34
C SER A 114 15.42 18.54 -10.26
N LEU A 115 14.59 17.99 -11.16
CA LEU A 115 15.02 16.99 -12.14
C LEU A 115 15.84 17.60 -13.30
N LEU A 116 15.58 18.86 -13.65
CA LEU A 116 16.32 19.58 -14.69
C LEU A 116 17.61 20.21 -14.17
N ALA A 117 17.69 20.53 -12.88
CA ALA A 117 18.88 21.11 -12.26
C ALA A 117 20.03 20.09 -12.08
N ASP A 118 19.77 18.79 -12.19
CA ASP A 118 20.74 17.69 -12.05
C ASP A 118 21.24 17.13 -13.41
N MET A 119 21.00 17.87 -14.51
CA MET A 119 21.56 17.62 -15.85
C MET A 119 22.52 18.72 -16.30
#